data_AF-A0A7S3ZG83-F1
#
_entry.id   AF-A0A7S3ZG83-F1
#
_cell.length_a   1.000
_cell.length_b   1.000
_cell.length_c   1.000
_cell.angle_alpha   90.00
_cell.angle_beta   90.00
_cell.angle_gamma   90.00
#
_symmetry.space_group_name_H-M   'P 1'
#
loop_
_entity.id
_entity.type
_entity.pdbx_description
1 polymer ?
#
loop_
_entity_poly.entity_id
_entity_poly.type
_entity_poly.pdbx_seq_one_letter_code
_entity_poly.pdbx_strand_id
1 'polypeptide(L)'
;LEKRVLGNVKYYDDITVTHTDEKYMRDHYHLGDKGEQYFIHNYPKAPEKIEMSFDLTEYQPMLKEAKSTKKAAPRVFQTIFLDKKGSQHMWTREKINRSSILLEKWWRQFAHTWSHFLFTVPLLRFIQGGECGNVLFAGAYTLFNTHELACVSGLAAAERLGAVYPHGDDVNATKTINMYTFVSHGALREGQGGCIARWLVWMWGW
;
A
#
# COMPACT_ATOMS: atom_id res chain seq x y z
N LEU A 1 2.38 14.83 -22.63
CA LEU A 1 1.35 14.04 -21.92
C LEU A 1 1.85 13.58 -20.56
N GLU A 2 3.01 12.93 -20.52
CA GLU A 2 3.66 12.39 -19.30
C GLU A 2 3.61 13.29 -18.07
N LYS A 3 4.13 14.54 -18.15
CA LYS A 3 4.11 15.49 -17.02
C LYS A 3 2.72 15.69 -16.41
N ARG A 4 1.65 15.66 -17.22
CA ARG A 4 0.27 15.79 -16.76
C ARG A 4 -0.22 14.49 -16.09
N VAL A 5 0.11 13.33 -16.65
CA VAL A 5 -0.29 12.03 -16.10
C VAL A 5 0.40 11.79 -14.75
N LEU A 6 1.72 11.92 -14.70
CA LEU A 6 2.52 11.64 -13.50
C LEU A 6 2.37 12.74 -12.44
N GLY A 7 2.12 14.00 -12.83
CA GLY A 7 1.94 15.12 -11.91
C GLY A 7 0.68 15.04 -11.04
N ASN A 8 -0.24 14.11 -11.33
CA ASN A 8 -1.46 13.90 -10.55
C ASN A 8 -1.32 12.89 -9.40
N VAL A 9 -0.15 12.23 -9.27
CA VAL A 9 0.15 11.34 -8.14
C VAL A 9 0.63 12.18 -6.95
N LYS A 10 -0.11 12.14 -5.85
CA LYS A 10 0.26 12.84 -4.61
C LYS A 10 0.92 11.90 -3.63
N TYR A 11 1.91 12.42 -2.91
CA TYR A 11 2.65 11.67 -1.90
C TYR A 11 2.64 12.38 -0.55
N TYR A 12 2.60 11.59 0.51
CA TYR A 12 2.55 12.03 1.90
C TYR A 12 3.70 11.39 2.67
N ASP A 13 4.29 12.17 3.57
CA ASP A 13 5.34 11.69 4.46
C ASP A 13 4.70 11.23 5.76
N ASP A 14 5.00 10.00 6.15
CA ASP A 14 4.43 9.33 7.31
C ASP A 14 5.54 8.76 8.18
N ILE A 15 5.24 8.51 9.44
CA ILE A 15 6.18 7.88 10.36
C ILE A 15 5.53 6.72 11.07
N THR A 16 6.29 5.64 11.18
CA THR A 16 5.97 4.50 12.02
C THR A 16 6.93 4.46 13.19
N VAL A 17 6.39 4.38 14.40
CA VAL A 17 7.12 4.29 15.65
C VAL A 17 6.85 2.93 16.27
N THR A 18 7.90 2.10 16.38
CA THR A 18 7.86 0.84 17.12
C THR A 18 8.32 1.09 18.55
N HIS A 19 7.52 0.73 19.54
CA HIS A 19 7.78 1.02 20.95
C HIS A 19 7.19 -0.04 21.88
N THR A 20 7.58 -0.01 23.15
CA THR A 20 7.02 -0.87 24.21
C THR A 20 6.23 -0.06 25.25
N ASP A 21 5.84 1.18 24.92
CA ASP A 21 5.08 2.05 25.83
C ASP A 21 3.62 1.60 26.02
N GLU A 22 3.39 0.68 26.94
CA GLU A 22 2.04 0.21 27.26
C GLU A 22 1.18 1.31 27.91
N LYS A 23 1.80 2.22 28.68
CA LYS A 23 1.06 3.33 29.31
C LYS A 23 0.47 4.24 28.25
N TYR A 24 1.26 4.63 27.26
CA TYR A 24 0.78 5.41 26.11
C TYR A 24 -0.37 4.70 25.39
N MET A 25 -0.27 3.38 25.18
CA MET A 25 -1.31 2.60 24.53
C MET A 25 -2.61 2.54 25.34
N ARG A 26 -2.52 2.39 26.67
CA ARG A 26 -3.70 2.45 27.56
C ARG A 26 -4.36 3.83 27.54
N ASP A 27 -3.56 4.89 27.57
CA ASP A 27 -4.05 6.27 27.63
C ASP A 27 -4.67 6.76 26.31
N HIS A 28 -4.13 6.33 25.15
CA HIS A 28 -4.51 6.89 23.84
C HIS A 28 -5.34 5.95 22.98
N TYR A 29 -5.15 4.64 23.15
CA TYR A 29 -5.80 3.60 22.35
C TYR A 29 -6.73 2.72 23.19
N HIS A 30 -6.90 3.03 24.48
CA HIS A 30 -7.73 2.28 25.42
C HIS A 30 -7.40 0.79 25.47
N LEU A 31 -6.10 0.48 25.38
CA LEU A 31 -5.60 -0.89 25.38
C LEU A 31 -6.21 -1.71 26.52
N GLY A 32 -6.97 -2.74 26.16
CA GLY A 32 -7.54 -3.69 27.10
C GLY A 32 -6.54 -4.77 27.51
N ASP A 33 -7.00 -5.64 28.41
CA ASP A 33 -6.24 -6.82 28.85
C ASP A 33 -6.39 -8.01 27.88
N LYS A 34 -7.24 -7.86 26.85
CA LYS A 34 -7.47 -8.85 25.80
C LYS A 34 -6.43 -8.74 24.69
N GLY A 35 -6.28 -9.82 23.91
CA GLY A 35 -5.34 -9.91 22.77
C GLY A 35 -5.76 -9.11 21.54
N GLU A 36 -6.11 -7.85 21.73
CA GLU A 36 -6.45 -6.91 20.66
C GLU A 36 -5.20 -6.61 19.81
N GLN A 37 -5.36 -6.66 18.50
CA GLN A 37 -4.26 -6.53 17.55
C GLN A 37 -4.20 -5.16 16.88
N TYR A 38 -5.36 -4.50 16.72
CA TYR A 38 -5.53 -3.30 15.91
C TYR A 38 -6.24 -2.23 16.72
N PHE A 39 -5.67 -1.03 16.71
CA PHE A 39 -6.19 0.11 17.45
C PHE A 39 -6.30 1.33 16.54
N ILE A 40 -7.40 2.06 16.68
CA ILE A 40 -7.66 3.30 15.95
C ILE A 40 -7.91 4.40 16.98
N HIS A 41 -7.16 5.49 16.86
CA HIS A 41 -7.40 6.71 17.59
C HIS A 41 -7.99 7.75 16.64
N ASN A 42 -9.21 8.22 16.95
CA ASN A 42 -9.88 9.27 16.19
C ASN A 42 -9.64 10.61 16.85
N TYR A 43 -9.39 11.65 16.06
CA TYR A 43 -9.30 13.01 16.60
C TYR A 43 -10.70 13.61 16.74
N PRO A 44 -11.16 14.01 17.95
CA PRO A 44 -12.52 14.51 18.15
C PRO A 44 -12.86 15.75 17.31
N LYS A 45 -11.85 16.56 16.95
CA LYS A 45 -12.00 17.78 16.14
C LYS A 45 -11.79 17.57 14.64
N ALA A 46 -11.38 16.36 14.22
CA ALA A 46 -11.08 16.00 12.84
C ALA A 46 -11.37 14.50 12.62
N PRO A 47 -12.65 14.11 12.60
CA PRO A 47 -13.06 12.69 12.54
C PRO A 47 -12.66 11.99 11.24
N GLU A 48 -12.31 12.74 10.20
CA GLU A 48 -11.77 12.22 8.94
C GLU A 48 -10.31 11.78 9.03
N LYS A 49 -9.66 12.03 10.17
CA LYS A 49 -8.25 11.71 10.43
C LYS A 49 -8.13 10.73 11.58
N ILE A 50 -7.16 9.82 11.45
CA ILE A 50 -6.92 8.75 12.40
C ILE A 50 -5.43 8.56 12.64
N GLU A 51 -5.10 8.07 13.84
CA GLU A 51 -3.85 7.35 14.11
C GLU A 51 -4.17 5.87 14.24
N MET A 52 -3.23 5.03 13.83
CA MET A 52 -3.39 3.57 13.92
C MET A 52 -2.24 2.99 14.70
N SER A 53 -2.52 1.99 15.52
CA SER A 53 -1.49 1.22 16.19
C SER A 53 -1.79 -0.27 16.12
N PHE A 54 -0.72 -1.06 16.14
CA PHE A 54 -0.79 -2.51 16.10
C PHE A 54 -0.03 -3.09 17.29
N ASP A 55 -0.60 -4.08 17.96
CA ASP A 55 0.17 -4.90 18.89
C ASP A 55 0.83 -6.05 18.13
N LEU A 56 2.12 -5.89 17.85
CA LEU A 56 2.90 -6.88 17.12
C LEU A 56 3.06 -8.18 17.91
N THR A 57 3.02 -8.12 19.24
CA THR A 57 3.07 -9.29 20.13
C THR A 57 1.85 -10.18 19.91
N GLU A 58 0.68 -9.57 19.77
CA GLU A 58 -0.57 -10.28 19.51
C GLU A 58 -0.76 -10.60 18.02
N TYR A 59 -0.09 -9.86 17.14
CA TYR A 59 -0.15 -10.07 15.69
C TYR A 59 0.71 -11.25 15.23
N GLN A 60 1.94 -11.36 15.74
CA GLN A 60 2.94 -12.31 15.26
C GLN A 60 2.97 -13.57 16.15
N PRO A 61 2.67 -14.77 15.63
CA PRO A 61 2.65 -16.01 16.42
C PRO A 61 3.96 -16.27 17.17
N MET A 62 5.10 -16.00 16.54
CA MET A 62 6.43 -16.19 17.13
C MET A 62 6.66 -15.33 18.38
N LEU A 63 6.04 -14.16 18.46
CA LEU A 63 6.13 -13.28 19.64
C LEU A 63 5.20 -13.73 20.78
N LYS A 64 4.09 -14.41 20.46
CA LYS A 64 3.22 -15.05 21.47
C LYS A 64 3.92 -16.19 22.20
N GLU A 65 4.67 -17.00 21.46
CA GLU A 65 5.48 -18.08 22.05
C GLU A 65 6.63 -17.54 22.92
N ALA A 66 7.24 -16.44 22.48
CA ALA A 66 8.22 -15.74 23.30
C ALA A 66 7.61 -15.20 24.62
N LYS A 67 6.36 -14.72 24.58
CA LYS A 67 5.60 -14.28 25.77
C LYS A 67 5.26 -15.43 26.72
N SER A 68 4.91 -16.61 26.21
CA SER A 68 4.57 -17.78 27.05
C SER A 68 5.81 -18.36 27.76
N THR A 69 6.96 -18.29 27.11
CA THR A 69 8.24 -18.84 27.63
C THR A 69 9.02 -17.82 28.47
N LYS A 70 8.93 -16.53 28.14
CA LYS A 70 9.53 -15.42 28.90
C LYS A 70 8.42 -14.51 29.42
N LYS A 71 7.90 -14.84 30.61
CA LYS A 71 6.85 -14.10 31.34
C LYS A 71 7.09 -12.58 31.53
N ALA A 72 8.28 -12.08 31.18
CA ALA A 72 8.71 -10.69 31.37
C ALA A 72 9.02 -9.93 30.07
N ALA A 73 8.81 -10.51 28.88
CA ALA A 73 9.04 -9.77 27.63
C ALA A 73 7.97 -8.66 27.47
N PRO A 74 8.37 -7.39 27.26
CA PRO A 74 7.41 -6.31 27.08
C PRO A 74 6.64 -6.46 25.77
N ARG A 75 5.38 -6.00 25.74
CA ARG A 75 4.59 -5.93 24.50
C ARG A 75 5.24 -4.96 23.52
N VAL A 76 5.29 -5.34 22.26
CA VAL A 76 5.81 -4.52 21.15
C VAL A 76 4.63 -3.96 20.36
N PHE A 77 4.56 -2.64 20.27
CA PHE A 77 3.55 -1.90 19.52
C PHE A 77 4.19 -1.21 18.31
N GLN A 78 3.38 -0.99 17.29
CA GLN A 78 3.76 -0.21 16.13
C GLN A 78 2.67 0.83 15.84
N THR A 79 2.97 2.10 16.12
CA THR A 79 2.04 3.21 15.93
C THR A 79 2.41 4.01 14.69
N ILE A 80 1.43 4.29 13.84
CA ILE A 80 1.57 4.98 12.55
C ILE A 80 0.90 6.34 12.64
N PHE A 81 1.66 7.37 12.27
CA PHE A 81 1.19 8.75 12.16
C PHE A 81 1.26 9.19 10.70
N LEU A 82 0.09 9.57 10.18
CA LEU A 82 -0.09 9.89 8.76
C LEU A 82 -0.05 11.40 8.49
N ASP A 83 0.40 11.75 7.29
CA ASP A 83 0.41 13.10 6.72
C ASP A 83 1.12 14.14 7.60
N LYS A 84 2.45 14.11 7.57
CA LYS A 84 3.28 15.09 8.29
C LYS A 84 2.88 16.54 7.98
N LYS A 85 2.62 16.84 6.71
CA LYS A 85 2.39 18.23 6.27
C LYS A 85 1.06 18.78 6.80
N GLY A 86 -0.02 18.00 6.74
CA GLY A 86 -1.36 18.46 7.09
C GLY A 86 -1.81 18.07 8.50
N SER A 87 -1.14 17.14 9.17
CA SER A 87 -1.67 16.50 10.39
C SER A 87 -0.68 16.39 11.55
N GLN A 88 0.60 16.75 11.37
CA GLN A 88 1.63 16.62 12.41
C GLN A 88 1.29 17.30 13.74
N HIS A 89 0.62 18.45 13.70
CA HIS A 89 0.23 19.21 14.89
C HIS A 89 -0.81 18.49 15.77
N MET A 90 -1.48 17.46 15.26
CA MET A 90 -2.43 16.63 16.02
C MET A 90 -1.79 15.34 16.54
N TRP A 91 -0.62 14.96 16.03
CA TRP A 91 0.00 13.69 16.34
C TRP A 91 0.28 13.55 17.84
N THR A 92 -0.05 12.39 18.39
CA THR A 92 0.24 12.06 19.78
C THR A 92 1.64 11.47 19.98
N ARG A 93 2.45 11.38 18.93
CA ARG A 93 3.81 10.79 18.93
C ARG A 93 4.70 11.30 20.06
N GLU A 94 4.66 12.60 20.35
CA GLU A 94 5.52 13.19 21.40
C GLU A 94 5.19 12.71 22.81
N LYS A 95 4.02 12.08 23.00
CA LYS A 95 3.60 11.50 24.27
C LYS A 95 4.13 10.09 24.50
N ILE A 96 4.73 9.46 23.48
CA ILE A 96 5.42 8.17 23.64
C ILE A 96 6.71 8.42 24.42
N ASN A 97 6.93 7.66 25.48
CA ASN A 97 8.17 7.71 26.26
C ASN A 97 9.36 7.37 25.36
N ARG A 98 10.29 8.31 25.20
CA ARG A 98 11.46 8.14 24.32
C ARG A 98 12.32 6.93 24.68
N SER A 99 12.36 6.53 25.95
CA SER A 99 13.14 5.37 26.41
C SER A 99 12.55 4.01 26.02
N SER A 100 11.27 3.97 25.65
CA SER A 100 10.59 2.75 25.21
C SER A 100 10.48 2.64 23.68
N ILE A 101 11.01 3.62 22.93
CA ILE A 101 11.05 3.59 21.48
C ILE A 101 12.17 2.66 21.03
N LEU A 102 11.82 1.67 20.22
CA LEU A 102 12.74 0.69 19.64
C LEU A 102 13.20 1.11 18.23
N LEU A 103 12.28 1.69 17.44
CA LEU A 103 12.56 2.10 16.07
C LEU A 103 11.63 3.23 15.65
N GLU A 104 12.18 4.22 14.97
CA GLU A 104 11.39 5.20 14.21
C GLU A 104 11.75 5.07 12.73
N LYS A 105 10.74 4.86 11.89
CA LYS A 105 10.93 4.75 10.45
C LYS A 105 10.04 5.75 9.73
N TRP A 106 10.67 6.71 9.07
CA TRP A 106 10.01 7.57 8.10
C TRP A 106 9.84 6.84 6.77
N TRP A 107 8.69 7.02 6.16
CA TRP A 107 8.36 6.50 4.84
C TRP A 107 7.48 7.49 4.11
N ARG A 108 7.34 7.28 2.80
CA ARG A 108 6.56 8.13 1.93
C ARG A 108 5.67 7.26 1.08
N GLN A 109 4.37 7.52 1.09
CA GLN A 109 3.40 6.78 0.30
C GLN A 109 2.64 7.69 -0.65
N PHE A 110 2.16 7.13 -1.76
CA PHE A 110 1.22 7.84 -2.60
C PHE A 110 -0.20 7.69 -2.04
N ALA A 111 -1.06 8.67 -2.34
CA ALA A 111 -2.45 8.64 -1.94
C ALA A 111 -3.39 8.38 -3.10
N HIS A 112 -4.50 7.73 -2.76
CA HIS A 112 -5.66 7.56 -3.61
C HIS A 112 -6.49 8.84 -3.66
N THR A 113 -6.05 9.78 -4.48
CA THR A 113 -6.82 11.01 -4.73
C THR A 113 -7.72 10.88 -5.94
N TRP A 114 -8.80 11.65 -5.99
CA TRP A 114 -9.67 11.69 -7.18
C TRP A 114 -8.89 12.04 -8.45
N SER A 115 -7.87 12.91 -8.34
CA SER A 115 -7.01 13.30 -9.46
C SER A 115 -6.16 12.15 -9.98
N HIS A 116 -5.66 11.27 -9.09
CA HIS A 116 -4.91 10.08 -9.46
C HIS A 116 -5.78 9.13 -10.27
N PHE A 117 -7.00 8.87 -9.80
CA PHE A 117 -7.95 8.00 -10.50
C PHE A 117 -8.49 8.59 -11.80
N LEU A 118 -8.66 9.91 -11.90
CA LEU A 118 -9.19 10.53 -13.11
C LEU A 118 -8.12 10.77 -14.18
N PHE A 119 -6.88 11.06 -13.78
CA PHE A 119 -5.85 11.55 -14.70
C PHE A 119 -4.58 10.72 -14.77
N THR A 120 -4.25 9.92 -13.74
CA THR A 120 -3.09 9.02 -13.82
C THR A 120 -3.52 7.66 -14.34
N VAL A 121 -4.40 6.97 -13.62
CA VAL A 121 -4.78 5.57 -13.89
C VAL A 121 -5.26 5.35 -15.35
N PRO A 122 -6.26 6.08 -15.89
CA PRO A 122 -6.76 5.82 -17.24
C PRO A 122 -5.82 6.29 -18.35
N LEU A 123 -4.92 7.23 -18.05
CA LEU A 123 -4.06 7.85 -19.06
C LEU A 123 -2.65 7.26 -19.11
N LEU A 124 -2.27 6.45 -18.12
CA LEU A 124 -0.93 5.86 -18.03
C LEU A 124 -0.59 5.01 -19.26
N ARG A 125 -1.56 4.26 -19.80
CA ARG A 125 -1.38 3.41 -20.98
C ARG A 125 -0.85 4.17 -22.21
N PHE A 126 -1.10 5.48 -22.31
CA PHE A 126 -0.65 6.31 -23.43
C PHE A 126 0.77 6.86 -23.27
N ILE A 127 1.47 6.47 -22.19
CA ILE A 127 2.87 6.81 -21.94
C ILE A 127 3.71 5.55 -21.61
N GLN A 128 3.21 4.34 -21.90
CA GLN A 128 3.82 3.07 -21.50
C GLN A 128 4.52 2.32 -22.65
N GLY A 129 5.72 2.78 -23.00
CA GLY A 129 6.59 2.13 -23.97
C GLY A 129 5.98 1.96 -25.38
N GLY A 130 6.66 1.18 -26.24
CA GLY A 130 6.19 0.86 -27.59
C GLY A 130 6.04 2.10 -28.48
N GLU A 131 4.90 2.22 -29.16
CA GLU A 131 4.60 3.38 -30.01
C GLU A 131 4.49 4.70 -29.22
N CYS A 132 4.30 4.62 -27.90
CA CYS A 132 4.21 5.79 -27.02
C CYS A 132 5.57 6.25 -26.47
N GLY A 133 6.67 5.51 -26.72
CA GLY A 133 8.02 5.88 -26.31
C GLY A 133 8.89 4.70 -25.85
N ASN A 134 10.06 5.02 -25.30
CA ASN A 134 11.06 4.02 -24.89
C ASN A 134 11.17 3.84 -23.36
N VAL A 135 10.16 4.29 -22.61
CA VAL A 135 10.13 4.25 -21.15
C VAL A 135 8.93 3.44 -20.68
N LEU A 136 9.17 2.55 -19.72
CA LEU A 136 8.13 1.80 -19.01
C LEU A 136 8.09 2.24 -17.55
N PHE A 137 6.88 2.44 -17.03
CA PHE A 137 6.64 2.85 -15.65
C PHE A 137 6.09 1.66 -14.84
N ALA A 138 6.64 1.47 -13.65
CA ALA A 138 6.22 0.45 -12.71
C ALA A 138 6.14 1.03 -11.29
N GLY A 139 5.38 0.36 -10.42
CA GLY A 139 5.07 0.72 -9.05
C GLY A 139 3.57 0.77 -8.82
N ALA A 140 3.11 0.56 -7.58
CA ALA A 140 1.67 0.49 -7.28
C ALA A 140 0.87 1.76 -7.65
N TYR A 141 1.54 2.92 -7.76
CA TYR A 141 0.90 4.17 -8.19
C TYR A 141 0.39 4.15 -9.63
N THR A 142 0.78 3.15 -10.44
CA THR A 142 0.29 2.99 -11.81
C THR A 142 -1.16 2.53 -11.88
N LEU A 143 -1.70 1.98 -10.78
CA LEU A 143 -3.08 1.50 -10.72
C LEU A 143 -3.71 1.70 -9.33
N PHE A 144 -3.23 0.98 -8.31
CA PHE A 144 -3.79 1.01 -6.95
C PHE A 144 -2.75 0.60 -5.91
N ASN A 145 -2.79 1.22 -4.72
CA ASN A 145 -1.79 1.03 -3.65
C ASN A 145 -1.89 -0.34 -2.97
N THR A 146 -1.39 -1.38 -3.63
CA THR A 146 -1.21 -2.72 -3.06
C THR A 146 0.18 -3.23 -3.34
N HIS A 147 0.69 -4.09 -2.47
CA HIS A 147 1.98 -4.73 -2.69
C HIS A 147 1.96 -5.64 -3.94
N GLU A 148 0.86 -6.37 -4.14
CA GLU A 148 0.65 -7.22 -5.32
C GLU A 148 0.82 -6.43 -6.62
N LEU A 149 0.17 -5.26 -6.74
CA LEU A 149 0.30 -4.43 -7.94
C LEU A 149 1.69 -3.81 -8.09
N ALA A 150 2.39 -3.52 -6.99
CA ALA A 150 3.79 -3.11 -7.08
C ALA A 150 4.64 -4.21 -7.76
N CYS A 151 4.49 -5.46 -7.33
CA CYS A 151 5.22 -6.59 -7.91
C CYS A 151 4.78 -6.88 -9.36
N VAL A 152 3.47 -7.00 -9.60
CA VAL A 152 2.91 -7.27 -10.93
C VAL A 152 3.30 -6.20 -11.93
N SER A 153 3.34 -4.92 -11.53
CA SER A 153 3.77 -3.84 -12.42
C SER A 153 5.22 -3.97 -12.90
N GLY A 154 6.12 -4.43 -12.03
CA GLY A 154 7.50 -4.71 -12.40
C GLY A 154 7.61 -5.91 -13.34
N LEU A 155 6.85 -6.97 -13.07
CA LEU A 155 6.80 -8.16 -13.93
C LEU A 155 6.24 -7.83 -15.32
N ALA A 156 5.19 -7.02 -15.40
CA ALA A 156 4.62 -6.56 -16.67
C ALA A 156 5.62 -5.71 -17.46
N ALA A 157 6.35 -4.81 -16.79
CA ALA A 157 7.40 -4.04 -17.44
C ALA A 157 8.55 -4.93 -17.93
N ALA A 158 8.98 -5.92 -17.14
CA ALA A 158 10.02 -6.87 -17.54
C ALA A 158 9.60 -7.73 -18.74
N GLU A 159 8.37 -8.23 -18.75
CA GLU A 159 7.85 -9.01 -19.88
C GLU A 159 7.72 -8.17 -21.16
N ARG A 160 7.32 -6.90 -21.04
CA ARG A 160 7.34 -5.94 -22.16
C ARG A 160 8.73 -5.69 -22.73
N LEU A 161 9.79 -5.99 -21.98
CA LEU A 161 11.19 -5.95 -22.41
C LEU A 161 11.71 -7.31 -22.90
N GLY A 162 10.84 -8.33 -22.99
CA GLY A 162 11.17 -9.65 -23.52
C GLY A 162 11.49 -10.71 -22.46
N ALA A 163 11.32 -10.42 -21.16
CA ALA A 163 11.48 -11.43 -20.12
C ALA A 163 10.31 -12.43 -20.13
N VAL A 164 10.57 -13.68 -19.73
CA VAL A 164 9.54 -14.70 -19.57
C VAL A 164 8.82 -14.52 -18.23
N TYR A 165 7.49 -14.53 -18.23
CA TYR A 165 6.72 -14.47 -16.99
C TYR A 165 6.89 -15.76 -16.16
N PRO A 166 7.30 -15.67 -14.89
CA PRO A 166 7.71 -16.84 -14.10
C PRO A 166 6.57 -17.72 -13.56
N HIS A 167 5.31 -17.28 -13.64
CA HIS A 167 4.17 -17.95 -12.98
C HIS A 167 3.02 -18.28 -13.96
N GLY A 168 3.38 -18.69 -15.18
CA GLY A 168 2.39 -19.00 -16.23
C GLY A 168 1.48 -20.20 -15.91
N ASP A 169 1.86 -21.04 -14.95
CA ASP A 169 1.11 -22.18 -14.42
C ASP A 169 0.02 -21.78 -13.42
N ASP A 170 0.18 -20.64 -12.73
CA ASP A 170 -0.85 -20.10 -11.84
C ASP A 170 -1.88 -19.28 -12.63
N VAL A 171 -3.10 -19.81 -12.70
CA VAL A 171 -4.24 -19.19 -13.41
C VAL A 171 -4.61 -17.83 -12.84
N ASN A 172 -4.54 -17.64 -11.52
CA ASN A 172 -4.93 -16.38 -10.88
C ASN A 172 -3.83 -15.33 -11.06
N ALA A 173 -2.57 -15.71 -10.85
CA ALA A 173 -1.43 -14.81 -11.09
C ALA A 173 -1.41 -14.34 -12.55
N THR A 174 -1.62 -15.29 -13.48
CA THR A 174 -1.73 -15.00 -14.92
C THR A 174 -2.90 -14.06 -15.22
N LYS A 175 -4.10 -14.27 -14.66
CA LYS A 175 -5.23 -13.34 -14.81
C LYS A 175 -4.90 -11.93 -14.31
N THR A 176 -4.24 -11.82 -13.16
CA THR A 176 -3.87 -10.53 -12.55
C THR A 176 -2.91 -9.75 -13.45
N ILE A 177 -1.82 -10.35 -13.91
CA ILE A 177 -0.86 -9.66 -14.80
C ILE A 177 -1.47 -9.36 -16.18
N ASN A 178 -2.36 -10.21 -16.70
CA ASN A 178 -3.08 -9.94 -17.95
C ASN A 178 -3.95 -8.69 -17.83
N MET A 179 -4.77 -8.62 -16.78
CA MET A 179 -5.61 -7.46 -16.49
C MET A 179 -4.76 -6.21 -16.32
N TYR A 180 -3.69 -6.29 -15.51
CA TYR A 180 -2.82 -5.15 -15.26
C TYR A 180 -2.14 -4.65 -16.53
N THR A 181 -1.59 -5.54 -17.36
CA THR A 181 -0.91 -5.18 -18.62
C THR A 181 -1.88 -4.53 -19.59
N PHE A 182 -3.10 -5.06 -19.68
CA PHE A 182 -4.14 -4.47 -20.52
C PHE A 182 -4.53 -3.06 -20.05
N VAL A 183 -4.84 -2.90 -18.76
CA VAL A 183 -5.33 -1.62 -18.22
C VAL A 183 -4.22 -0.57 -18.17
N SER A 184 -3.08 -0.90 -17.55
CA SER A 184 -2.02 0.06 -17.26
C SER A 184 -1.04 0.26 -18.40
N HIS A 185 -0.79 -0.74 -19.24
CA HIS A 185 0.14 -0.64 -20.38
C HIS A 185 -0.58 -0.54 -21.73
N GLY A 186 -1.90 -0.77 -21.78
CA GLY A 186 -2.65 -0.76 -23.03
C GLY A 186 -2.23 -1.86 -24.01
N ALA A 187 -1.61 -2.93 -23.51
CA ALA A 187 -1.02 -3.99 -24.31
C ALA A 187 -1.61 -5.36 -23.96
N LEU A 188 -1.63 -6.27 -24.92
CA LEU A 188 -1.99 -7.67 -24.70
C LEU A 188 -0.73 -8.49 -24.49
N ARG A 189 -0.84 -9.50 -23.63
CA ARG A 189 0.18 -10.54 -23.51
C ARG A 189 -0.02 -11.58 -24.61
N GLU A 190 1.07 -12.23 -25.04
CA GLU A 190 1.03 -13.24 -26.10
C GLU A 190 0.04 -14.38 -25.74
N GLY A 191 -0.74 -14.83 -26.73
CA GLY A 191 -1.78 -15.85 -26.53
C GLY A 191 -3.20 -15.33 -26.19
N GLN A 192 -3.43 -14.01 -26.11
CA GLN A 192 -4.72 -13.42 -25.70
C GLN A 192 -5.60 -12.80 -26.80
N GLY A 193 -5.29 -12.99 -28.08
CA GLY A 193 -6.06 -12.39 -29.19
C GLY A 193 -7.58 -12.66 -29.17
N GLY A 194 -8.02 -13.76 -28.53
CA GLY A 194 -9.44 -14.11 -28.41
C GLY A 194 -10.20 -13.51 -27.21
N CYS A 195 -9.54 -13.00 -26.19
CA CYS A 195 -10.20 -12.51 -24.96
C CYS A 195 -10.88 -11.14 -25.12
N ILE A 196 -10.43 -10.32 -26.09
CA ILE A 196 -10.98 -8.98 -26.34
C ILE A 196 -12.44 -9.04 -26.80
N ALA A 197 -12.77 -10.00 -27.67
CA ALA A 197 -14.14 -10.17 -28.17
C ALA A 197 -15.14 -10.37 -27.03
N ARG A 198 -14.72 -11.00 -25.93
CA ARG A 198 -15.58 -11.30 -24.78
C ARG A 198 -15.71 -10.13 -23.80
N TRP A 199 -14.70 -9.28 -23.70
CA TRP A 199 -14.69 -8.11 -22.80
C TRP A 199 -15.37 -6.88 -23.41
N LEU A 200 -15.19 -6.64 -24.72
CA LEU A 200 -15.97 -5.63 -25.46
C LEU A 200 -17.47 -5.98 -25.47
N VAL A 201 -17.84 -7.25 -25.61
CA VAL A 201 -19.24 -7.68 -25.47
C VAL A 201 -19.79 -7.46 -24.06
N TRP A 202 -18.97 -7.54 -23.01
CA TRP A 202 -19.40 -7.29 -21.63
C TRP A 202 -19.56 -5.80 -21.31
N MET A 203 -18.68 -4.94 -21.84
CA MET A 203 -18.76 -3.48 -21.66
C MET A 203 -19.93 -2.84 -22.41
N TRP A 204 -20.34 -3.42 -23.54
CA TRP A 204 -21.40 -2.89 -24.41
C TRP A 204 -22.69 -3.72 -24.36
N GLY A 205 -22.77 -4.67 -23.41
CA GLY A 205 -23.90 -5.59 -23.21
C GLY A 205 -24.87 -5.16 -22.12
N TRP A 206 -25.09 -3.84 -21.96
CA TRP A 206 -26.17 -3.23 -21.20
C TRP A 206 -26.84 -2.16 -22.06
#